data_AF-A0A382YQM8-F1
#
_entry.id   AF-A0A382YQM8-F1
#
_cell.length_a   1.000
_cell.length_b   1.000
_cell.length_c   1.000
_cell.angle_alpha   90.00
_cell.angle_beta   90.00
_cell.angle_gamma   90.00
#
_symmetry.space_group_name_H-M   'P 1'
#
loop_
_entity.id
_entity.type
_entity.pdbx_description
1 polymer ?
#
loop_
_entity_poly.entity_id
_entity_poly.type
_entity_poly.pdbx_seq_one_letter_code
_entity_poly.pdbx_strand_id
1 'polypeptide(L)'
;MGGFLKKILIHDYAGHPFQIDLSRELSKKYEVLHCYNGSNNTPQGKTKKTKDDLNTFDIYPIMLSQKIDKSSLFKRWSQEFRYGIQLINVVSNYKPDIIISTNTPLDAQFMLLIYSKIKNIKHIFWL
;
A
#
# COMPACT_ATOMS: atom_id res chain seq x y z
N MET A 1 -25.07 12.87 14.62
CA MET A 1 -24.55 12.76 13.24
C MET A 1 -23.25 11.98 13.30
N GLY A 2 -23.28 10.69 12.94
CA GLY A 2 -22.06 9.87 12.90
C GLY A 2 -21.14 10.39 11.81
N GLY A 3 -19.96 10.91 12.19
CA GLY A 3 -18.94 11.28 11.21
C GLY A 3 -18.52 10.04 10.43
N PHE A 4 -18.32 10.18 9.12
CA PHE A 4 -17.75 9.11 8.31
C PHE A 4 -16.41 8.68 8.90
N LEU A 5 -16.21 7.36 9.04
CA LEU A 5 -14.91 6.79 9.40
C LEU A 5 -13.88 7.25 8.38
N LYS A 6 -12.75 7.80 8.85
CA LYS A 6 -11.67 8.19 7.93
C LYS A 6 -11.07 6.96 7.28
N LYS A 7 -10.73 7.10 5.99
CA LYS A 7 -10.08 6.08 5.18
C LYS A 7 -8.57 6.24 5.21
N ILE A 8 -7.87 5.17 5.55
CA ILE A 8 -6.41 5.10 5.58
C ILE A 8 -5.95 4.04 4.58
N LEU A 9 -5.07 4.43 3.66
CA LEU A 9 -4.31 3.48 2.85
C LEU A 9 -2.92 3.32 3.45
N ILE A 10 -2.55 2.09 3.77
CA ILE A 10 -1.22 1.75 4.28
C ILE A 10 -0.51 0.94 3.21
N HIS A 11 0.65 1.41 2.77
CA HIS A 11 1.46 0.74 1.77
C HIS A 11 2.80 0.27 2.36
N ASP A 12 3.10 -1.02 2.17
CA ASP A 12 4.39 -1.62 2.49
C ASP A 12 4.80 -2.58 1.37
N TYR A 13 5.88 -2.24 0.66
CA TYR A 13 6.24 -3.00 -0.55
C TYR A 13 6.56 -4.46 -0.24
N ALA A 14 7.34 -4.74 0.81
CA ALA A 14 7.81 -6.10 1.07
C ALA A 14 6.72 -7.02 1.68
N GLY A 15 5.75 -6.45 2.42
CA GLY A 15 4.74 -7.20 3.16
C GLY A 15 5.22 -7.65 4.54
N HIS A 16 5.93 -6.79 5.26
CA HIS A 16 6.45 -6.99 6.60
C HIS A 16 5.35 -7.27 7.63
N PRO A 17 5.60 -8.14 8.64
CA PRO A 17 4.60 -8.51 9.64
C PRO A 17 4.04 -7.34 10.45
N PHE A 18 4.88 -6.39 10.84
CA PHE A 18 4.46 -5.29 11.68
C PHE A 18 3.44 -4.37 10.98
N GLN A 19 3.65 -4.09 9.69
CA GLN A 19 2.83 -3.16 8.92
C GLN A 19 1.41 -3.68 8.72
N ILE A 20 1.27 -4.99 8.49
CA ILE A 20 -0.05 -5.62 8.37
C ILE A 20 -0.77 -5.70 9.74
N ASP A 21 -0.05 -5.97 10.83
CA ASP A 21 -0.63 -6.00 12.17
C ASP A 21 -1.04 -4.60 12.65
N LEU A 22 -0.24 -3.57 12.33
CA LEU A 22 -0.63 -2.18 12.53
C LEU A 22 -1.90 -1.83 11.76
N SER A 23 -2.03 -2.32 10.52
CA SER A 23 -3.23 -2.08 9.69
C SER A 23 -4.48 -2.68 10.34
N ARG A 24 -4.37 -3.88 10.93
CA ARG A 24 -5.44 -4.49 11.73
C ARG A 24 -5.81 -3.65 12.93
N GLU A 25 -4.83 -3.19 13.70
CA GLU A 25 -5.08 -2.36 14.89
C GLU A 25 -5.75 -1.02 14.54
N LEU A 26 -5.31 -0.37 13.47
CA LEU A 26 -5.92 0.88 13.00
C LEU A 26 -7.35 0.67 12.51
N SER A 27 -7.68 -0.50 11.95
CA SER A 27 -9.03 -0.78 11.46
C SER A 27 -10.11 -0.78 12.55
N LYS A 28 -9.72 -0.88 13.83
CA LYS A 28 -10.62 -0.73 14.97
C LYS A 28 -11.24 0.67 15.07
N LYS A 29 -10.62 1.69 14.45
CA LYS A 29 -11.04 3.11 14.53
C LYS A 29 -11.16 3.79 13.16
N TYR A 30 -10.75 3.13 12.08
CA TYR A 30 -10.67 3.69 10.74
C TYR A 30 -11.07 2.65 9.70
N GLU A 31 -11.44 3.08 8.50
CA GLU A 31 -11.48 2.19 7.34
C GLU A 31 -10.07 2.08 6.79
N VAL A 32 -9.52 0.87 6.69
CA VAL A 32 -8.11 0.63 6.36
C VAL A 32 -8.00 -0.29 5.15
N LEU A 33 -7.26 0.15 4.14
CA LEU A 33 -6.80 -0.67 3.03
C LEU A 33 -5.28 -0.87 3.16
N HIS A 34 -4.85 -2.11 3.29
CA HIS A 34 -3.43 -2.47 3.28
C HIS A 34 -2.99 -2.93 1.88
N CYS A 35 -1.99 -2.26 1.32
CA CYS A 35 -1.41 -2.57 0.02
C CYS A 35 0.04 -3.01 0.15
N TYR A 36 0.42 -4.03 -0.63
CA TYR A 36 1.78 -4.57 -0.66
C TYR A 36 2.11 -5.18 -2.03
N ASN A 37 3.36 -5.55 -2.28
CA ASN A 37 3.73 -6.29 -3.47
C ASN A 37 3.34 -7.78 -3.34
N GLY A 38 2.25 -8.16 -3.98
CA GLY A 38 1.76 -9.55 -4.01
C GLY A 38 2.59 -10.48 -4.91
N SER A 39 3.47 -9.91 -5.76
CA SER A 39 4.39 -10.67 -6.60
C SER A 39 5.74 -10.95 -5.93
N ASN A 40 5.90 -10.54 -4.67
CA ASN A 40 7.11 -10.82 -3.92
C ASN A 40 7.15 -12.29 -3.45
N ASN A 41 8.29 -12.97 -3.64
CA ASN A 41 8.48 -14.39 -3.31
C ASN A 41 9.13 -14.61 -1.93
N THR A 42 9.45 -13.55 -1.19
CA THR A 42 10.01 -13.67 0.15
C THR A 42 8.92 -13.95 1.18
N PRO A 43 9.25 -14.47 2.37
CA PRO A 43 8.29 -14.56 3.47
C PRO A 43 7.64 -13.20 3.75
N GLN A 44 6.33 -13.22 3.99
CA GLN A 44 5.52 -12.04 4.29
C GLN A 44 4.77 -12.27 5.60
N GLY A 45 4.24 -11.18 6.17
CA GLY A 45 3.34 -11.22 7.30
C GLY A 45 2.02 -11.92 6.99
N LYS A 46 1.04 -11.75 7.89
CA LYS A 46 -0.33 -12.29 7.71
C LYS A 46 -1.10 -11.50 6.65
N THR A 47 -0.66 -11.51 5.40
CA THR A 47 -1.20 -10.75 4.26
C THR A 47 -2.46 -11.36 3.64
N LYS A 48 -3.05 -12.36 4.31
CA LYS A 48 -4.36 -12.93 3.99
C LYS A 48 -5.38 -12.48 5.02
N LYS A 49 -6.55 -12.03 4.54
CA LYS A 49 -7.68 -11.67 5.39
C LYS A 49 -8.29 -12.94 6.00
N THR A 50 -8.62 -12.91 7.28
CA THR A 50 -9.26 -14.02 7.99
C THR A 50 -10.68 -13.65 8.45
N LYS A 51 -11.40 -14.60 9.07
CA LYS A 51 -12.72 -14.33 9.65
C LYS A 51 -12.67 -13.45 10.90
N ASP A 52 -11.50 -13.32 11.52
CA ASP A 52 -11.28 -12.51 12.72
C ASP A 52 -11.00 -11.04 12.38
N ASP A 53 -10.72 -10.75 11.10
CA ASP A 53 -10.48 -9.40 10.60
C ASP A 53 -11.79 -8.61 10.53
N LEU A 54 -11.74 -7.33 10.93
CA LEU A 54 -12.90 -6.45 10.91
C LEU A 54 -13.35 -6.11 9.49
N ASN A 55 -14.65 -5.82 9.31
CA ASN A 55 -15.19 -5.36 8.02
C ASN A 55 -14.59 -4.02 7.55
N THR A 56 -14.07 -3.22 8.47
CA THR A 56 -13.35 -1.97 8.22
C THR A 56 -11.92 -2.17 7.74
N PHE A 57 -11.44 -3.42 7.68
CA PHE A 57 -10.11 -3.77 7.20
C PHE A 57 -10.21 -4.50 5.86
N ASP A 58 -9.36 -4.13 4.90
CA ASP A 58 -9.18 -4.89 3.68
C ASP A 58 -7.71 -4.93 3.23
N ILE A 59 -7.37 -5.94 2.44
CA ILE A 59 -6.01 -6.18 1.95
C ILE A 59 -6.05 -6.29 0.43
N TYR A 60 -5.20 -5.50 -0.24
CA TYR A 60 -5.09 -5.48 -1.69
C TYR A 60 -3.65 -5.75 -2.15
N PRO A 61 -3.33 -6.98 -2.61
CA PRO A 61 -2.04 -7.26 -3.22
C PRO A 61 -1.91 -6.59 -4.59
N ILE A 62 -0.85 -5.82 -4.78
CA ILE A 62 -0.49 -5.26 -6.09
C ILE A 62 0.35 -6.31 -6.83
N MET A 63 -0.19 -6.78 -7.95
CA MET A 63 0.40 -7.85 -8.76
C MET A 63 1.13 -7.27 -9.98
N LEU A 64 2.43 -7.57 -10.07
CA LEU A 64 3.25 -7.34 -11.26
C LEU A 64 3.17 -8.56 -12.20
N SER A 65 3.07 -8.29 -13.50
CA SER A 65 2.97 -9.33 -14.53
C SER A 65 4.27 -10.08 -14.80
N GLN A 66 5.39 -9.67 -14.20
CA GLN A 66 6.72 -10.23 -14.47
C GLN A 66 7.49 -10.52 -13.18
N LYS A 67 8.24 -11.63 -13.19
CA LYS A 67 9.20 -11.97 -12.14
C LYS A 67 10.26 -10.87 -12.05
N ILE A 68 10.59 -10.43 -10.84
CA ILE A 68 11.59 -9.37 -10.63
C ILE A 68 12.94 -9.84 -11.18
N ASP A 69 13.45 -9.16 -12.20
CA ASP A 69 14.73 -9.49 -12.82
C ASP A 69 15.84 -8.72 -12.09
N LYS A 70 16.52 -9.41 -11.17
CA LYS A 70 17.61 -8.83 -10.37
C LYS A 70 18.88 -8.56 -11.19
N SER A 71 18.97 -9.02 -12.44
CA SER A 71 20.19 -8.92 -13.26
C SER A 71 20.33 -7.59 -14.01
N SER A 72 19.25 -6.82 -14.17
CA SER A 72 19.24 -5.58 -14.96
C SER A 72 18.62 -4.42 -14.19
N LEU A 73 19.45 -3.41 -13.89
CA LEU A 73 19.02 -2.20 -13.18
C LEU A 73 17.91 -1.44 -13.95
N PHE A 74 18.01 -1.36 -15.27
CA PHE A 74 16.99 -0.69 -16.11
C PHE A 74 15.65 -1.43 -16.11
N LYS A 75 15.67 -2.78 -16.17
CA LYS A 75 14.42 -3.55 -16.08
C LYS A 75 13.80 -3.41 -14.69
N ARG A 76 14.61 -3.47 -13.63
CA ARG A 76 14.14 -3.26 -12.25
C ARG A 76 13.49 -1.89 -12.10
N TRP A 77 14.13 -0.84 -12.59
CA TRP A 77 13.58 0.52 -12.59
C TRP A 77 12.23 0.59 -13.33
N SER A 78 12.13 0.01 -14.52
CA SER A 78 10.86 -0.05 -15.26
C SER A 78 9.76 -0.82 -14.50
N GLN A 79 10.12 -1.89 -13.79
CA GLN A 79 9.19 -2.65 -12.95
C GLN A 79 8.71 -1.84 -11.74
N GLU A 80 9.60 -1.13 -11.04
CA GLU A 80 9.26 -0.25 -9.92
C GLU A 80 8.38 0.93 -10.35
N PHE A 81 8.66 1.51 -11.52
CA PHE A 81 7.83 2.55 -12.11
C PHE A 81 6.41 2.05 -12.43
N ARG A 82 6.28 0.87 -13.06
CA ARG A 82 4.97 0.25 -13.34
C ARG A 82 4.21 -0.10 -12.06
N TYR A 83 4.91 -0.58 -11.04
CA TYR A 83 4.35 -0.81 -9.72
C TYR A 83 3.76 0.49 -9.14
N GLY A 84 4.51 1.59 -9.22
CA GLY A 84 4.05 2.91 -8.81
C GLY A 84 2.75 3.32 -9.51
N ILE A 85 2.64 3.12 -10.83
CA ILE A 85 1.39 3.39 -11.57
C ILE A 85 0.22 2.57 -11.03
N GLN A 86 0.42 1.27 -10.80
CA GLN A 86 -0.63 0.41 -10.22
C GLN A 86 -1.05 0.86 -8.82
N LEU A 87 -0.08 1.23 -7.98
CA LEU A 87 -0.33 1.77 -6.64
C LEU A 87 -1.16 3.06 -6.71
N ILE A 88 -0.84 3.98 -7.63
CA ILE A 88 -1.63 5.19 -7.85
C ILE A 88 -3.06 4.87 -8.30
N ASN A 89 -3.25 3.87 -9.16
CA ASN A 89 -4.60 3.44 -9.55
C ASN A 89 -5.41 2.90 -8.36
N VAL A 90 -4.77 2.16 -7.45
CA VAL A 90 -5.42 1.70 -6.22
C VAL A 90 -5.81 2.91 -5.35
N VAL A 91 -4.89 3.84 -5.13
CA VAL A 91 -5.14 5.07 -4.36
C VAL A 91 -6.28 5.88 -4.97
N SER A 92 -6.30 6.05 -6.31
CA SER A 92 -7.32 6.84 -7.00
C SER A 92 -8.72 6.24 -6.90
N ASN A 93 -8.81 4.91 -6.89
CA ASN A 93 -10.07 4.20 -6.77
C ASN A 93 -10.56 4.18 -5.32
N TYR A 94 -9.65 3.96 -4.37
CA TYR A 94 -9.99 3.89 -2.95
C TYR A 94 -10.33 5.26 -2.33
N LYS A 95 -9.70 6.33 -2.83
CA LYS A 95 -9.87 7.73 -2.36
C LYS A 95 -9.64 7.87 -0.84
N PRO A 96 -8.45 7.54 -0.33
CA PRO A 96 -8.15 7.66 1.10
C PRO A 96 -8.07 9.11 1.56
N ASP A 97 -8.37 9.35 2.83
CA ASP A 97 -8.10 10.62 3.51
C ASP A 97 -6.62 10.73 3.93
N ILE A 98 -6.02 9.58 4.23
CA ILE A 98 -4.64 9.47 4.72
C ILE A 98 -3.92 8.34 3.97
N ILE A 99 -2.70 8.60 3.53
CA ILE A 99 -1.77 7.59 3.02
C ILE A 99 -0.62 7.46 4.01
N ILE A 100 -0.31 6.24 4.42
CA ILE A 100 0.89 5.89 5.17
C ILE A 100 1.74 5.01 4.26
N SER A 101 2.89 5.51 3.82
CA SER A 101 3.82 4.77 2.98
C SER A 101 5.06 4.37 3.78
N THR A 102 5.42 3.09 3.72
CA THR A 102 6.55 2.49 4.43
C THR A 102 7.34 1.60 3.47
N ASN A 103 8.68 1.55 3.58
CA ASN A 103 9.56 0.69 2.76
C ASN A 103 9.22 0.72 1.24
N THR A 104 8.79 1.88 0.73
CA THR A 104 8.26 2.00 -0.63
C THR A 104 9.41 2.32 -1.59
N PRO A 105 9.52 1.64 -2.75
CA PRO A 105 10.52 1.99 -3.77
C PRO A 105 10.45 3.47 -4.14
N LEU A 106 11.60 4.10 -4.37
CA LEU A 106 11.70 5.56 -4.51
C LEU A 106 10.78 6.13 -5.60
N ASP A 107 10.68 5.45 -6.75
CA ASP A 107 9.81 5.90 -7.84
C ASP A 107 8.32 5.85 -7.44
N ALA A 108 7.89 4.75 -6.82
CA ALA A 108 6.51 4.62 -6.31
C ALA A 108 6.22 5.62 -5.19
N GLN A 109 7.20 5.87 -4.32
CA GLN A 109 7.11 6.85 -3.24
C GLN A 109 6.98 8.28 -3.78
N PHE A 110 7.77 8.61 -4.80
CA PHE A 110 7.70 9.90 -5.47
C PHE A 110 6.33 10.11 -6.12
N MET A 111 5.80 9.10 -6.81
CA MET A 111 4.46 9.16 -7.38
C MET A 111 3.38 9.36 -6.30
N LEU A 112 3.45 8.65 -5.18
CA LEU A 112 2.52 8.83 -4.06
C LEU A 112 2.57 10.26 -3.50
N LEU A 113 3.76 10.83 -3.33
CA LEU A 113 3.94 12.20 -2.84
C LEU A 113 3.34 13.25 -3.79
N ILE A 114 3.56 13.09 -5.09
CA ILE A 114 2.99 14.01 -6.09
C ILE A 114 1.47 13.87 -6.14
N TYR A 115 0.96 12.64 -6.18
CA TYR A 115 -0.46 12.37 -6.24
C TYR A 115 -1.19 12.88 -4.99
N SER A 116 -0.63 12.64 -3.80
CA SER A 116 -1.22 13.08 -2.53
C SER A 116 -1.31 14.60 -2.45
N LYS A 117 -0.28 15.33 -2.91
CA LYS A 117 -0.32 16.80 -3.02
C LYS A 117 -1.40 17.29 -3.98
N ILE A 118 -1.47 16.72 -5.19
CA ILE A 118 -2.47 17.12 -6.21
C ILE A 118 -3.90 16.87 -5.70
N LYS A 119 -4.12 15.79 -4.96
CA LYS A 119 -5.44 15.41 -4.43
C LYS A 119 -5.72 15.90 -3.02
N ASN A 120 -4.82 16.67 -2.42
CA ASN A 120 -4.92 17.15 -1.05
C ASN A 120 -5.17 16.03 -0.01
N ILE A 121 -4.51 14.88 -0.20
CA ILE A 121 -4.55 13.73 0.71
C ILE A 121 -3.43 13.88 1.73
N LYS A 122 -3.70 13.60 3.01
CA LYS A 122 -2.65 13.64 4.04
C LYS A 122 -1.69 12.48 3.84
N HIS A 123 -0.42 12.78 3.62
CA HIS A 123 0.59 11.75 3.40
C HIS A 123 1.60 11.72 4.54
N ILE A 124 1.75 10.54 5.15
CA ILE A 124 2.76 10.22 6.15
C ILE A 124 3.75 9.27 5.49
N PHE A 125 4.99 9.73 5.32
CA PHE A 125 6.11 8.86 4.98
C PHE A 125 6.76 8.39 6.27
N TRP A 126 6.77 7.08 6.50
CA TRP A 126 7.29 6.49 7.72
C TRP A 126 8.12 5.25 7.41
N LEU A 127 9.38 5.27 7.86
CA LEU A 127 10.39 4.24 7.62
C LEU A 127 10.94 4.24 6.19
#